data_AF-A0A978V0I9-F1
#
_entry.id   AF-A0A978V0I9-F1
#
_cell.length_a   1.000
_cell.length_b   1.000
_cell.length_c   1.000
_cell.angle_alpha   90.00
_cell.angle_beta   90.00
_cell.angle_gamma   90.00
#
_symmetry.space_group_name_H-M   'P 1'
#
loop_
_entity.id
_entity.type
_entity.pdbx_description
1 polymer ?
#
loop_
_entity_poly.entity_id
_entity_poly.type
_entity_poly.pdbx_seq_one_letter_code
_entity_poly.pdbx_strand_id
1 'polypeptide(L)'
;MAAAKEQRHFVLVHGLGHGAWCWYKIIPRLQSAGHQVTALDLAASGINLKFIEDVNTFADYSKPLLDFLASLPLHEKVILIGHCLGGLNLALAMAMFPEKISVAVFLNSLMPNTFHQPSYVVKVQDFSSKLYQLSLIEILVRAGSPFSEDLSKAKKFTNRKYGSGSRGLEAAKMEATKEKHHYVLIHGICHGAWCWYKIIPLLKSAGHWVTALDLAASGVNKRSIEDLHTFVDYSQPLLEFMESIPQDERVILVGHSFGGMNLALAMEKFPEKISVAVFLTAIVPDTVHPPSYVIEAQNNRTNSGDGWLDTVFTSYGSPDKPSTSMLFGPMGLSSKLYQLSPIQDLELAKTLIRPGFLFIEDLSKVNKFTNSRYGSVTRVFIVCDEDEALTEEFQRWMIENSGTNNVMEIHGADHMAMLSKPQQLFHSLLDIAHHYT
;
A
#
# COMPACT_ATOMS: atom_id res chain seq x y z
N MET A 1 -30.32 15.06 30.12
CA MET A 1 -30.12 14.20 28.94
C MET A 1 -29.16 14.92 28.01
N ALA A 2 -27.96 14.39 27.77
CA ALA A 2 -27.12 14.92 26.71
C ALA A 2 -27.86 14.71 25.38
N ALA A 3 -28.04 15.77 24.58
CA ALA A 3 -28.64 15.65 23.26
C ALA A 3 -27.87 14.57 22.49
N ALA A 4 -28.58 13.57 21.95
CA ALA A 4 -27.97 12.58 21.09
C ALA A 4 -27.25 13.34 19.96
N LYS A 5 -25.92 13.21 19.88
CA LYS A 5 -25.14 13.81 18.80
C LYS A 5 -25.70 13.27 17.50
N GLU A 6 -26.19 14.15 16.64
CA GLU A 6 -26.78 13.76 15.38
C GLU A 6 -25.70 13.06 14.53
N GLN A 7 -25.89 11.78 14.27
CA GLN A 7 -25.02 11.01 13.40
C GLN A 7 -25.20 11.53 11.97
N ARG A 8 -24.08 11.85 11.31
CA ARG A 8 -24.03 12.34 9.93
C ARG A 8 -23.19 11.39 9.10
N HIS A 9 -23.44 11.37 7.80
CA HIS A 9 -22.65 10.60 6.85
C HIS A 9 -21.78 11.55 6.01
N PHE A 10 -20.46 11.47 6.18
CA PHE A 10 -19.48 12.22 5.41
C PHE A 10 -18.98 11.39 4.22
N VAL A 11 -18.96 11.99 3.04
CA VAL A 11 -18.39 11.37 1.84
C VAL A 11 -17.21 12.20 1.38
N LEU A 12 -16.02 11.59 1.36
CA LEU A 12 -14.75 12.25 1.12
C LEU A 12 -14.27 11.95 -0.31
N VAL A 13 -14.12 13.00 -1.12
CA VAL A 13 -13.78 12.92 -2.54
C VAL A 13 -12.38 13.52 -2.75
N HIS A 14 -11.46 12.69 -3.21
CA HIS A 14 -10.07 13.06 -3.41
C HIS A 14 -9.86 13.99 -4.61
N GLY A 15 -8.67 14.60 -4.66
CA GLY A 15 -8.22 15.42 -5.78
C GLY A 15 -7.52 14.60 -6.87
N LEU A 16 -7.13 15.27 -7.95
CA LEU A 16 -6.35 14.65 -9.02
C LEU A 16 -5.04 14.04 -8.48
N GLY A 17 -4.66 12.87 -8.99
CA GLY A 17 -3.44 12.16 -8.60
C GLY A 17 -3.47 11.53 -7.19
N HIS A 18 -4.63 11.56 -6.52
CA HIS A 18 -4.85 10.94 -5.22
C HIS A 18 -5.87 9.79 -5.34
N GLY A 19 -6.08 9.09 -4.23
CA GLY A 19 -7.18 8.16 -4.00
C GLY A 19 -7.81 8.43 -2.63
N ALA A 20 -8.73 7.57 -2.20
CA ALA A 20 -9.38 7.59 -0.88
C ALA A 20 -8.35 7.69 0.26
N TRP A 21 -7.18 7.07 0.07
CA TRP A 21 -6.05 7.08 1.00
C TRP A 21 -5.63 8.48 1.45
N CYS A 22 -5.85 9.56 0.68
CA CYS A 22 -5.45 10.90 1.12
C CYS A 22 -6.21 11.38 2.37
N TRP A 23 -7.33 10.75 2.69
CA TRP A 23 -8.19 11.06 3.83
C TRP A 23 -7.91 10.23 5.09
N TYR A 24 -6.94 9.30 5.05
CA TYR A 24 -6.71 8.30 6.12
C TYR A 24 -6.57 8.87 7.54
N LYS A 25 -6.08 10.11 7.69
CA LYS A 25 -5.96 10.78 9.01
C LYS A 25 -7.26 11.40 9.50
N ILE A 26 -8.17 11.74 8.59
CA ILE A 26 -9.44 12.44 8.88
C ILE A 26 -10.56 11.44 9.13
N ILE A 27 -10.58 10.33 8.38
CA ILE A 27 -11.55 9.23 8.53
C ILE A 27 -11.73 8.81 10.00
N PRO A 28 -10.68 8.42 10.76
CA PRO A 28 -10.85 7.96 12.12
C PRO A 28 -11.29 9.07 13.09
N ARG A 29 -10.98 10.34 12.79
CA ARG A 29 -11.41 11.48 13.62
C ARG A 29 -12.92 11.71 13.49
N LEU A 30 -13.44 11.64 12.27
CA LEU A 30 -14.88 11.76 12.00
C LEU A 30 -15.64 10.56 12.57
N GLN A 31 -15.12 9.34 12.40
CA GLN A 31 -15.69 8.13 13.00
C GLN A 31 -15.72 8.22 14.54
N SER A 32 -14.62 8.64 15.18
CA SER A 32 -14.55 8.83 16.64
C SER A 32 -15.51 9.91 17.15
N ALA A 33 -15.92 10.85 16.29
CA ALA A 33 -16.93 11.85 16.63
C ALA A 33 -18.37 11.32 16.54
N GLY A 34 -18.56 10.05 16.15
CA GLY A 34 -19.85 9.37 16.03
C GLY A 34 -20.46 9.44 14.62
N HIS A 35 -19.68 9.78 13.60
CA HIS A 35 -20.17 9.93 12.23
C HIS A 35 -19.83 8.74 11.34
N GLN A 36 -20.69 8.47 10.36
CA GLN A 36 -20.37 7.55 9.28
C GLN A 36 -19.47 8.27 8.27
N VAL A 37 -18.48 7.56 7.73
CA VAL A 37 -17.52 8.14 6.78
C VAL A 37 -17.30 7.16 5.65
N THR A 38 -17.45 7.65 4.43
CA THR A 38 -17.15 6.93 3.20
C THR A 38 -16.10 7.71 2.42
N ALA A 39 -14.95 7.09 2.14
CA ALA A 39 -13.95 7.63 1.23
C ALA A 39 -13.90 6.72 0.00
N LEU A 40 -13.95 7.29 -1.20
CA LEU A 40 -14.06 6.54 -2.45
C LEU A 40 -12.88 6.84 -3.34
N ASP A 41 -12.38 5.81 -4.01
CA ASP A 41 -11.55 5.98 -5.20
C ASP A 41 -12.44 6.30 -6.39
N LEU A 42 -12.15 7.41 -7.06
CA LEU A 42 -12.71 7.73 -8.37
C LEU A 42 -12.12 6.78 -9.43
N ALA A 43 -12.71 6.74 -10.61
CA ALA A 43 -12.26 5.81 -11.65
C ALA A 43 -10.79 6.08 -12.01
N ALA A 44 -10.03 4.99 -12.22
CA ALA A 44 -8.60 5.03 -12.52
C ALA A 44 -7.75 5.79 -11.48
N SER A 45 -8.21 5.89 -10.24
CA SER A 45 -7.53 6.56 -9.13
C SER A 45 -7.37 5.62 -7.93
N GLY A 46 -6.36 5.87 -7.10
CA GLY A 46 -6.09 5.00 -5.94
C GLY A 46 -5.87 3.54 -6.34
N ILE A 47 -6.66 2.64 -5.77
CA ILE A 47 -6.64 1.20 -6.10
C ILE A 47 -7.73 0.79 -7.10
N ASN A 48 -8.49 1.74 -7.66
CA ASN A 48 -9.47 1.46 -8.71
C ASN A 48 -8.75 0.97 -9.98
N LEU A 49 -9.06 -0.27 -10.39
CA LEU A 49 -8.37 -0.96 -11.49
C LEU A 49 -8.77 -0.49 -12.89
N LYS A 50 -9.71 0.45 -13.02
CA LYS A 50 -10.10 0.97 -14.34
C LYS A 50 -8.89 1.64 -15.00
N PHE A 51 -8.62 1.30 -16.25
CA PHE A 51 -7.56 1.93 -17.03
C PHE A 51 -7.92 3.38 -17.33
N ILE A 52 -6.93 4.28 -17.31
CA ILE A 52 -7.17 5.72 -17.56
C ILE A 52 -7.62 5.94 -19.01
N GLU A 53 -7.21 5.06 -19.90
CA GLU A 53 -7.58 4.98 -21.31
C GLU A 53 -9.08 4.69 -21.50
N ASP A 54 -9.73 4.06 -20.51
CA ASP A 54 -11.18 3.78 -20.50
C ASP A 54 -12.00 4.90 -19.84
N VAL A 55 -11.35 5.98 -19.40
CA VAL A 55 -11.99 7.15 -18.77
C VAL A 55 -12.09 8.26 -19.81
N ASN A 56 -13.17 8.24 -20.58
CA ASN A 56 -13.37 9.15 -21.70
C ASN A 56 -13.94 10.51 -21.29
N THR A 57 -14.81 10.52 -20.27
CA THR A 57 -15.49 11.73 -19.80
C THR A 57 -15.26 11.99 -18.31
N PHE A 58 -15.56 13.20 -17.87
CA PHE A 58 -15.55 13.51 -16.44
C PHE A 58 -16.60 12.73 -15.64
N ALA A 59 -17.72 12.38 -16.28
CA ALA A 59 -18.73 11.52 -15.66
C ALA A 59 -18.21 10.09 -15.48
N ASP A 60 -17.43 9.57 -16.44
CA ASP A 60 -16.75 8.27 -16.29
C ASP A 60 -15.76 8.30 -15.14
N TYR A 61 -15.03 9.42 -14.97
CA TYR A 61 -14.13 9.64 -13.85
C TYR A 61 -14.87 9.64 -12.51
N SER A 62 -15.98 10.38 -12.47
CA SER A 62 -16.83 10.56 -11.28
C SER A 62 -17.71 9.35 -10.96
N LYS A 63 -17.78 8.36 -11.86
CA LYS A 63 -18.77 7.27 -11.80
C LYS A 63 -18.86 6.57 -10.43
N PRO A 64 -17.74 6.23 -9.74
CA PRO A 64 -17.84 5.62 -8.41
C PRO A 64 -18.59 6.48 -7.38
N LEU A 65 -18.41 7.81 -7.40
CA LEU A 65 -19.16 8.72 -6.53
C LEU A 65 -20.64 8.76 -6.90
N LEU A 66 -20.96 8.81 -8.20
CA LEU A 66 -22.33 8.89 -8.69
C LEU A 66 -23.11 7.60 -8.40
N ASP A 67 -22.49 6.44 -8.62
CA ASP A 67 -23.07 5.14 -8.33
C ASP A 67 -23.30 4.98 -6.81
N PHE A 68 -22.37 5.46 -5.98
CA PHE A 68 -22.55 5.49 -4.53
C PHE A 68 -23.74 6.36 -4.12
N LEU A 69 -23.87 7.58 -4.63
CA LEU A 69 -25.00 8.46 -4.31
C LEU A 69 -26.34 7.89 -4.78
N ALA A 70 -26.36 7.24 -5.93
CA ALA A 70 -27.53 6.57 -6.46
C ALA A 70 -27.98 5.38 -5.60
N SER A 71 -27.04 4.67 -4.96
CA SER A 71 -27.34 3.50 -4.11
C SER A 71 -27.82 3.88 -2.70
N LEU A 72 -27.64 5.13 -2.28
CA LEU A 72 -28.11 5.59 -0.97
C LEU A 72 -29.64 5.46 -0.84
N PRO A 73 -30.18 5.07 0.33
CA PRO A 73 -31.61 5.12 0.63
C PRO A 73 -32.25 6.47 0.30
N LEU A 74 -33.53 6.47 -0.08
CA LEU A 74 -34.26 7.69 -0.51
C LEU A 74 -34.21 8.84 0.50
N HIS A 75 -34.20 8.53 1.80
CA HIS A 75 -34.20 9.51 2.88
C HIS A 75 -32.80 9.87 3.39
N GLU A 76 -31.77 9.16 2.94
CA GLU A 76 -30.42 9.38 3.41
C GLU A 76 -29.79 10.58 2.70
N LYS A 77 -29.21 11.50 3.49
CA LYS A 77 -28.46 12.64 2.99
C LYS A 77 -27.04 12.64 3.53
N VAL A 78 -26.09 12.99 2.67
CA VAL A 78 -24.67 13.04 3.00
C VAL A 78 -24.14 14.46 3.07
N ILE A 79 -23.00 14.62 3.73
CA ILE A 79 -22.13 15.80 3.68
C ILE A 79 -20.99 15.44 2.71
N LEU A 80 -20.97 16.06 1.54
CA LEU A 80 -19.91 15.84 0.56
C LEU A 80 -18.71 16.76 0.85
N ILE A 81 -17.50 16.24 0.82
CA ILE A 81 -16.27 17.02 0.97
C ILE A 81 -15.33 16.72 -0.20
N GLY A 82 -14.93 17.75 -0.95
CA GLY A 82 -14.07 17.62 -2.12
C GLY A 82 -12.81 18.46 -2.00
N HIS A 83 -11.64 17.85 -2.23
CA HIS A 83 -10.34 18.53 -2.27
C HIS A 83 -9.82 18.68 -3.71
N CYS A 84 -9.22 19.82 -4.06
CA CYS A 84 -8.67 20.10 -5.40
C CYS A 84 -9.70 19.83 -6.53
N LEU A 85 -9.43 18.89 -7.44
CA LEU A 85 -10.36 18.51 -8.52
C LEU A 85 -11.64 17.84 -7.98
N GLY A 86 -11.61 17.30 -6.76
CA GLY A 86 -12.77 16.77 -6.05
C GLY A 86 -13.93 17.78 -5.96
N GLY A 87 -13.64 19.09 -5.96
CA GLY A 87 -14.67 20.13 -6.01
C GLY A 87 -15.56 20.08 -7.27
N LEU A 88 -15.00 19.77 -8.45
CA LEU A 88 -15.82 19.59 -9.66
C LEU A 88 -16.70 18.34 -9.59
N ASN A 89 -16.19 17.27 -8.96
CA ASN A 89 -16.94 16.03 -8.73
C ASN A 89 -18.14 16.30 -7.81
N LEU A 90 -17.95 17.11 -6.77
CA LEU A 90 -19.03 17.61 -5.90
C LEU A 90 -20.09 18.36 -6.69
N ALA A 91 -19.68 19.29 -7.56
CA ALA A 91 -20.63 20.07 -8.34
C ALA A 91 -21.45 19.21 -9.32
N LEU A 92 -20.84 18.19 -9.94
CA LEU A 92 -21.55 17.22 -10.76
C LEU A 92 -22.55 16.41 -9.92
N ALA A 93 -22.11 15.88 -8.77
CA ALA A 93 -22.95 15.15 -7.84
C ALA A 93 -24.15 15.99 -7.34
N MET A 94 -23.94 17.27 -7.03
CA MET A 94 -25.00 18.21 -6.63
C MET A 94 -26.02 18.45 -7.73
N ALA A 95 -25.59 18.47 -8.99
CA ALA A 95 -26.49 18.65 -10.13
C ALA A 95 -27.34 17.40 -10.39
N MET A 96 -26.81 16.20 -10.10
CA MET A 96 -27.48 14.92 -10.36
C MET A 96 -28.33 14.42 -9.20
N PHE A 97 -27.87 14.63 -7.97
CA PHE A 97 -28.46 14.08 -6.75
C PHE A 97 -28.67 15.17 -5.68
N PRO A 98 -29.29 16.33 -6.00
CA PRO A 98 -29.47 17.43 -5.05
C PRO A 98 -30.25 17.00 -3.79
N GLU A 99 -31.14 16.02 -3.91
CA GLU A 99 -31.92 15.47 -2.81
C GLU A 99 -31.11 14.61 -1.84
N LYS A 100 -29.97 14.06 -2.28
CA LYS A 100 -29.07 13.21 -1.48
C LYS A 100 -28.01 14.00 -0.72
N ILE A 101 -27.87 15.29 -0.98
CA ILE A 101 -26.76 16.10 -0.45
C ILE A 101 -27.31 17.16 0.49
N SER A 102 -26.92 17.08 1.77
CA SER A 102 -27.30 18.07 2.79
C SER A 102 -26.39 19.29 2.77
N VAL A 103 -25.08 19.07 2.61
CA VAL A 103 -24.04 20.10 2.59
C VAL A 103 -22.92 19.65 1.64
N ALA A 104 -22.36 20.57 0.87
CA ALA A 104 -21.14 20.36 0.08
C ALA A 104 -20.03 21.29 0.58
N VAL A 105 -18.87 20.72 0.93
CA VAL A 105 -17.71 21.43 1.45
C VAL A 105 -16.59 21.39 0.42
N PHE A 106 -16.27 22.56 -0.13
CA PHE A 106 -15.19 22.75 -1.09
C PHE A 106 -13.88 23.06 -0.33
N LEU A 107 -13.09 22.03 -0.04
CA LEU A 107 -11.84 22.17 0.71
C LEU A 107 -10.68 22.46 -0.24
N ASN A 108 -10.26 23.73 -0.34
CA ASN A 108 -9.18 24.16 -1.24
C ASN A 108 -9.33 23.53 -2.65
N SER A 109 -10.53 23.66 -3.21
CA SER A 109 -10.95 22.90 -4.38
C SER A 109 -11.55 23.78 -5.46
N LEU A 110 -11.63 23.23 -6.67
CA LEU A 110 -12.26 23.89 -7.80
C LEU A 110 -13.76 24.04 -7.52
N MET A 111 -14.18 25.28 -7.32
CA MET A 111 -15.57 25.63 -7.09
C MET A 111 -16.11 26.34 -8.34
N PRO A 112 -17.10 25.77 -9.04
CA PRO A 112 -17.73 26.46 -10.16
C PRO A 112 -18.37 27.76 -9.69
N ASN A 113 -18.18 28.82 -10.47
CA ASN A 113 -18.71 30.14 -10.14
C ASN A 113 -20.24 30.18 -10.29
N THR A 114 -20.95 30.49 -9.21
CA THR A 114 -22.41 30.67 -9.19
C THR A 114 -22.85 32.13 -9.06
N PHE A 115 -21.91 33.09 -8.89
CA PHE A 115 -22.22 34.47 -8.47
C PHE A 115 -21.78 35.59 -9.41
N HIS A 116 -20.90 35.36 -10.39
CA HIS A 116 -20.57 36.37 -11.41
C HIS A 116 -20.97 35.89 -12.80
N GLN A 117 -21.65 36.75 -13.56
CA GLN A 117 -21.90 36.57 -15.00
C GLN A 117 -20.76 37.21 -15.82
N PRO A 118 -19.81 36.43 -16.37
CA PRO A 118 -19.23 36.71 -17.68
C PRO A 118 -20.06 36.03 -18.78
N SER A 119 -19.98 36.56 -20.00
CA SER A 119 -20.81 36.30 -21.19
C SER A 119 -20.74 34.88 -21.80
N TYR A 120 -20.49 33.85 -20.99
CA TYR A 120 -20.58 32.43 -21.36
C TYR A 120 -21.31 31.72 -20.23
N VAL A 121 -22.62 31.96 -20.13
CA VAL A 121 -23.47 31.35 -19.13
C VAL A 121 -23.60 29.85 -19.41
N VAL A 122 -23.32 29.07 -18.38
CA VAL A 122 -23.78 27.69 -18.24
C VAL A 122 -24.79 27.74 -17.10
N LYS A 123 -26.10 27.60 -17.36
CA LYS A 123 -27.08 27.43 -16.26
C LYS A 123 -26.71 26.17 -15.47
N VAL A 124 -27.10 26.03 -14.20
CA VAL A 124 -26.83 24.79 -13.43
C VAL A 124 -27.38 23.54 -14.16
N GLN A 125 -28.50 23.68 -14.88
CA GLN A 125 -29.04 22.65 -15.78
C GLN A 125 -28.19 22.44 -17.05
N ASP A 126 -27.51 23.47 -17.55
CA ASP A 126 -26.54 23.37 -18.64
C ASP A 126 -25.16 22.90 -18.15
N PHE A 127 -24.91 22.92 -16.83
CA PHE A 127 -23.59 22.65 -16.24
C PHE A 127 -23.35 21.16 -16.15
N SER A 128 -24.38 20.40 -15.76
CA SER A 128 -24.37 18.95 -15.90
C SER A 128 -24.16 18.57 -17.37
N SER A 129 -24.99 19.08 -18.30
CA SER A 129 -24.90 18.75 -19.73
C SER A 129 -23.54 19.08 -20.35
N LYS A 130 -22.92 20.21 -19.99
CA LYS A 130 -21.58 20.56 -20.46
C LYS A 130 -20.49 19.71 -19.83
N LEU A 131 -20.55 19.37 -18.53
CA LEU A 131 -19.58 18.46 -17.90
C LEU A 131 -19.64 17.05 -18.50
N TYR A 132 -20.83 16.54 -18.85
CA TYR A 132 -20.96 15.25 -19.54
C TYR A 132 -20.29 15.24 -20.92
N GLN A 133 -20.21 16.40 -21.58
CA GLN A 133 -19.57 16.53 -22.89
C GLN A 133 -18.06 16.78 -22.80
N LEU A 134 -17.53 17.10 -21.62
CA LEU A 134 -16.11 17.34 -21.44
C LEU A 134 -15.35 16.05 -21.20
N SER A 135 -14.31 15.86 -22.00
CA SER A 135 -13.29 14.86 -21.72
C SER A 135 -12.49 15.23 -20.48
N LEU A 136 -11.93 14.23 -19.80
CA LEU A 136 -11.05 14.47 -18.65
C LEU A 136 -9.84 15.33 -19.05
N ILE A 137 -9.31 15.13 -20.26
CA ILE A 137 -8.22 15.93 -20.83
C ILE A 137 -8.61 17.41 -20.92
N GLU A 138 -9.79 17.73 -21.45
CA GLU A 138 -10.24 19.12 -21.54
C GLU A 138 -10.39 19.77 -20.16
N ILE A 139 -10.82 19.02 -19.15
CA ILE A 139 -10.90 19.52 -17.78
C ILE A 139 -9.50 19.77 -17.22
N LEU A 140 -8.54 18.88 -17.45
CA LEU A 140 -7.15 19.08 -17.03
C LEU A 140 -6.54 20.32 -17.68
N VAL A 141 -6.78 20.54 -18.98
CA VAL A 141 -6.34 21.74 -19.70
C VAL A 141 -7.00 23.00 -19.12
N ARG A 142 -8.31 22.95 -18.81
CA ARG A 142 -9.08 24.10 -18.29
C ARG A 142 -8.84 24.40 -16.81
N ALA A 143 -8.52 23.39 -16.00
CA ALA A 143 -8.24 23.52 -14.56
C ALA A 143 -6.87 24.14 -14.25
N GLY A 144 -6.03 24.33 -15.28
CA GLY A 144 -4.72 24.98 -15.18
C GLY A 144 -3.60 24.12 -15.74
N SER A 145 -3.25 24.35 -17.01
CA SER A 145 -1.96 23.92 -17.57
C SER A 145 -0.84 24.86 -17.10
N PRO A 146 0.23 24.31 -16.52
CA PRO A 146 1.58 24.70 -16.92
C PRO A 146 2.32 23.54 -17.60
N PHE A 147 1.59 22.60 -18.21
CA PHE A 147 2.14 21.40 -18.87
C PHE A 147 1.71 21.31 -20.35
N SER A 148 1.89 22.40 -21.10
CA SER A 148 1.84 22.32 -22.57
C SER A 148 2.80 23.26 -23.30
N GLU A 149 3.69 23.97 -22.61
CA GLU A 149 4.85 24.59 -23.26
C GLU A 149 6.09 24.37 -22.38
N ASP A 150 7.14 23.80 -22.99
CA ASP A 150 8.51 23.62 -22.46
C ASP A 150 8.87 22.38 -21.61
N LEU A 151 8.72 21.19 -22.21
CA LEU A 151 9.57 20.02 -21.90
C LEU A 151 11.07 20.26 -22.22
N SER A 152 11.44 21.38 -22.85
CA SER A 152 12.82 21.75 -23.19
C SER A 152 13.55 22.58 -22.10
N LYS A 153 12.83 23.19 -21.14
CA LYS A 153 13.40 24.08 -20.10
C LYS A 153 13.63 23.43 -18.73
N ALA A 154 13.24 22.17 -18.54
CA ALA A 154 13.51 21.40 -17.32
C ALA A 154 14.98 20.98 -17.10
N LYS A 155 15.94 21.59 -17.81
CA LYS A 155 17.40 21.41 -17.64
C LYS A 155 18.12 22.57 -16.93
N LYS A 156 17.42 23.57 -16.36
CA LYS A 156 18.06 24.79 -15.82
C LYS A 156 17.84 25.12 -14.33
N PHE A 157 17.32 24.20 -13.52
CA PHE A 157 17.23 24.40 -12.07
C PHE A 157 18.12 23.43 -11.28
N THR A 158 19.43 23.47 -11.55
CA THR A 158 20.47 22.95 -10.64
C THR A 158 21.66 23.91 -10.68
N ASN A 159 21.58 25.01 -9.93
CA ASN A 159 22.75 25.73 -9.42
C ASN A 159 22.31 26.89 -8.51
N ARG A 160 22.14 26.61 -7.21
CA ARG A 160 22.30 27.63 -6.16
C ARG A 160 23.40 27.15 -5.22
N LYS A 161 24.59 27.75 -5.37
CA LYS A 161 25.68 27.67 -4.40
C LYS A 161 25.21 28.30 -3.08
N TYR A 162 25.20 27.53 -2.00
CA TYR A 162 25.17 28.07 -0.65
C TYR A 162 26.60 28.42 -0.23
N GLY A 163 26.75 29.62 0.34
CA GLY A 163 28.01 30.23 0.72
C GLY A 163 28.75 29.45 1.82
N SER A 164 30.07 29.45 1.68
CA SER A 164 31.04 28.88 2.61
C SER A 164 31.07 29.64 3.94
N GLY A 165 30.68 28.97 5.03
CA GLY A 165 30.96 29.37 6.40
C GLY A 165 32.01 28.45 7.02
N SER A 166 33.21 28.98 7.25
CA SER A 166 34.39 28.30 7.79
C SER A 166 34.27 27.97 9.29
N ARG A 167 33.48 26.95 9.63
CA ARG A 167 33.48 26.29 10.97
C ARG A 167 33.35 24.76 10.90
N GLY A 168 33.66 24.16 9.74
CA GLY A 168 33.43 22.73 9.49
C GLY A 168 34.68 21.82 9.54
N LEU A 169 35.88 22.35 9.76
CA LEU A 169 37.11 21.56 9.59
C LEU A 169 37.47 20.62 10.76
N GLU A 170 36.86 20.79 11.93
CA GLU A 170 37.11 19.89 13.09
C GLU A 170 36.02 18.83 13.29
N ALA A 171 34.79 19.05 12.82
CA ALA A 171 33.72 18.04 12.87
C ALA A 171 33.86 16.96 11.78
N ALA A 172 34.55 17.27 10.67
CA ALA A 172 34.75 16.37 9.54
C ALA A 172 35.81 15.27 9.77
N LYS A 173 36.40 15.17 10.96
CA LYS A 173 37.38 14.12 11.32
C LYS A 173 36.84 13.06 12.28
N MET A 174 35.55 13.08 12.61
CA MET A 174 34.88 12.07 13.46
C MET A 174 33.71 11.33 12.79
N GLU A 175 33.47 11.50 11.50
CA GLU A 175 32.61 10.59 10.73
C GLU A 175 33.47 9.45 10.19
N ALA A 176 33.56 8.36 10.95
CA ALA A 176 33.81 7.07 10.34
C ALA A 176 32.80 6.91 9.19
N THR A 177 33.29 6.56 8.00
CA THR A 177 32.47 6.30 6.82
C THR A 177 31.35 5.33 7.17
N LYS A 178 30.13 5.82 7.41
CA LYS A 178 28.96 4.95 7.55
C LYS A 178 28.79 4.23 6.23
N GLU A 179 28.98 2.92 6.25
CA GLU A 179 28.78 2.10 5.07
C GLU A 179 27.34 2.25 4.57
N LYS A 180 27.22 2.38 3.25
CA LYS A 180 25.96 2.70 2.60
C LYS A 180 25.34 1.44 2.04
N HIS A 181 24.41 0.87 2.77
CA HIS A 181 23.64 -0.30 2.31
C HIS A 181 22.41 0.08 1.47
N HIS A 182 21.92 -0.89 0.69
CA HIS A 182 20.68 -0.81 -0.06
C HIS A 182 19.65 -1.81 0.46
N TYR A 183 18.60 -1.30 1.10
CA TYR A 183 17.48 -2.08 1.61
C TYR A 183 16.40 -2.25 0.53
N VAL A 184 15.95 -3.49 0.34
CA VAL A 184 14.85 -3.84 -0.56
C VAL A 184 13.72 -4.40 0.29
N LEU A 185 12.61 -3.66 0.34
CA LEU A 185 11.49 -3.93 1.24
C LEU A 185 10.33 -4.59 0.49
N ILE A 186 9.94 -5.78 0.94
CA ILE A 186 8.94 -6.63 0.31
C ILE A 186 7.77 -6.86 1.26
N HIS A 187 6.58 -6.46 0.82
CA HIS A 187 5.35 -6.51 1.61
C HIS A 187 4.75 -7.92 1.70
N GLY A 188 3.86 -8.12 2.68
CA GLY A 188 3.00 -9.30 2.79
C GLY A 188 1.83 -9.31 1.81
N ILE A 189 1.05 -10.39 1.81
CA ILE A 189 -0.13 -10.55 0.97
C ILE A 189 -1.15 -9.41 1.20
N CYS A 190 -1.90 -9.06 0.17
CA CYS A 190 -2.86 -7.96 0.11
C CYS A 190 -2.31 -6.53 0.27
N HIS A 191 -1.05 -6.39 0.69
CA HIS A 191 -0.42 -5.09 0.90
C HIS A 191 0.36 -4.64 -0.34
N GLY A 192 1.06 -3.52 -0.23
CA GLY A 192 1.96 -2.99 -1.25
C GLY A 192 3.15 -2.29 -0.59
N ALA A 193 4.03 -1.69 -1.40
CA ALA A 193 5.16 -0.87 -0.97
C ALA A 193 4.76 0.23 0.03
N TRP A 194 3.52 0.71 -0.04
CA TRP A 194 2.96 1.72 0.85
C TRP A 194 3.03 1.35 2.33
N CYS A 195 3.03 0.06 2.71
CA CYS A 195 3.11 -0.32 4.12
C CYS A 195 4.45 0.07 4.77
N TRP A 196 5.49 0.30 3.97
CA TRP A 196 6.82 0.70 4.44
C TRP A 196 7.00 2.22 4.58
N TYR A 197 5.94 3.02 4.43
CA TYR A 197 6.05 4.49 4.33
C TYR A 197 6.71 5.15 5.55
N LYS A 198 6.66 4.52 6.75
CA LYS A 198 7.35 5.02 7.95
C LYS A 198 8.83 4.61 8.02
N ILE A 199 9.21 3.48 7.43
CA ILE A 199 10.58 2.94 7.47
C ILE A 199 11.47 3.57 6.40
N ILE A 200 10.93 3.75 5.20
CA ILE A 200 11.65 4.38 4.07
C ILE A 200 12.32 5.70 4.46
N PRO A 201 11.63 6.70 5.06
CA PRO A 201 12.27 7.96 5.44
C PRO A 201 13.32 7.80 6.55
N LEU A 202 13.15 6.86 7.48
CA LEU A 202 14.12 6.61 8.55
C LEU A 202 15.45 6.08 7.98
N LEU A 203 15.39 5.03 7.16
CA LEU A 203 16.56 4.44 6.49
C LEU A 203 17.25 5.43 5.54
N LYS A 204 16.48 6.19 4.75
CA LYS A 204 17.04 7.25 3.88
C LYS A 204 17.72 8.36 4.68
N SER A 205 17.12 8.79 5.80
CA SER A 205 17.71 9.81 6.67
C SER A 205 19.00 9.34 7.35
N ALA A 206 19.16 8.02 7.53
CA ALA A 206 20.39 7.42 8.03
C ALA A 206 21.50 7.28 6.96
N GLY A 207 21.21 7.62 5.70
CA GLY A 207 22.17 7.61 4.59
C GLY A 207 22.04 6.42 3.63
N HIS A 208 21.13 5.48 3.89
CA HIS A 208 20.97 4.25 3.11
C HIS A 208 20.11 4.43 1.85
N TRP A 209 20.29 3.53 0.88
CA TRP A 209 19.37 3.37 -0.23
C TRP A 209 18.21 2.46 0.16
N VAL A 210 17.03 2.78 -0.36
CA VAL A 210 15.80 2.04 -0.04
C VAL A 210 14.95 1.92 -1.29
N THR A 211 14.63 0.68 -1.66
CA THR A 211 13.62 0.35 -2.66
C THR A 211 12.52 -0.43 -1.99
N ALA A 212 11.29 0.10 -1.97
CA ALA A 212 10.11 -0.67 -1.62
C ALA A 212 9.38 -1.03 -2.92
N LEU A 213 9.10 -2.31 -3.14
CA LEU A 213 8.52 -2.80 -4.39
C LEU A 213 7.05 -3.14 -4.19
N ASP A 214 6.22 -2.80 -5.18
CA ASP A 214 4.91 -3.42 -5.35
C ASP A 214 5.10 -4.71 -6.15
N LEU A 215 4.72 -5.85 -5.55
CA LEU A 215 4.65 -7.13 -6.26
C LEU A 215 3.50 -7.11 -7.28
N ALA A 216 3.41 -8.14 -8.13
CA ALA A 216 2.38 -8.15 -9.16
C ALA A 216 0.98 -8.13 -8.53
N ALA A 217 0.06 -7.39 -9.15
CA ALA A 217 -1.31 -7.13 -8.65
C ALA A 217 -1.39 -6.55 -7.22
N SER A 218 -0.30 -6.00 -6.69
CA SER A 218 -0.20 -5.42 -5.36
C SER A 218 0.02 -3.91 -5.42
N GLY A 219 -0.37 -3.17 -4.37
CA GLY A 219 -0.26 -1.71 -4.34
C GLY A 219 -0.79 -1.04 -5.61
N VAL A 220 0.06 -0.26 -6.30
CA VAL A 220 -0.32 0.42 -7.56
C VAL A 220 0.08 -0.37 -8.82
N ASN A 221 0.53 -1.60 -8.70
CA ASN A 221 0.85 -2.46 -9.84
C ASN A 221 -0.42 -2.75 -10.66
N LYS A 222 -0.39 -2.45 -11.96
CA LYS A 222 -1.58 -2.53 -12.83
C LYS A 222 -1.98 -3.94 -13.26
N ARG A 223 -1.20 -4.98 -12.95
CA ARG A 223 -1.58 -6.36 -13.32
C ARG A 223 -2.86 -6.76 -12.60
N SER A 224 -3.70 -7.51 -13.31
CA SER A 224 -4.88 -8.12 -12.72
C SER A 224 -4.44 -9.31 -11.86
N ILE A 225 -5.19 -9.58 -10.80
CA ILE A 225 -4.90 -10.77 -10.00
C ILE A 225 -5.17 -12.05 -10.81
N GLU A 226 -6.14 -12.02 -11.72
CA GLU A 226 -6.52 -13.10 -12.62
C GLU A 226 -5.41 -13.50 -13.62
N ASP A 227 -4.47 -12.60 -13.88
CA ASP A 227 -3.31 -12.84 -14.75
C ASP A 227 -2.17 -13.58 -14.00
N LEU A 228 -2.30 -13.78 -12.67
CA LEU A 228 -1.29 -14.44 -11.86
C LEU A 228 -1.61 -15.93 -11.74
N HIS A 229 -0.79 -16.77 -12.37
CA HIS A 229 -0.97 -18.21 -12.38
C HIS A 229 0.02 -18.94 -11.47
N THR A 230 1.17 -18.34 -11.21
CA THR A 230 2.25 -18.92 -10.42
C THR A 230 2.81 -17.92 -9.41
N PHE A 231 3.51 -18.44 -8.40
CA PHE A 231 4.22 -17.60 -7.43
C PHE A 231 5.36 -16.80 -8.07
N VAL A 232 5.90 -17.28 -9.20
CA VAL A 232 6.91 -16.55 -9.99
C VAL A 232 6.28 -15.31 -10.66
N ASP A 233 5.05 -15.41 -11.18
CA ASP A 233 4.32 -14.27 -11.76
C ASP A 233 4.10 -13.18 -10.71
N TYR A 234 3.74 -13.58 -9.49
CA TYR A 234 3.59 -12.67 -8.35
C TYR A 234 4.91 -11.99 -7.98
N SER A 235 6.00 -12.75 -7.97
CA SER A 235 7.34 -12.28 -7.57
C SER A 235 8.08 -11.52 -8.65
N GLN A 236 7.56 -11.44 -9.88
CA GLN A 236 8.26 -10.90 -11.04
C GLN A 236 8.90 -9.52 -10.80
N PRO A 237 8.23 -8.52 -10.18
CA PRO A 237 8.86 -7.22 -9.93
C PRO A 237 10.12 -7.29 -9.06
N LEU A 238 10.17 -8.20 -8.07
CA LEU A 238 11.36 -8.45 -7.27
C LEU A 238 12.45 -9.14 -8.10
N LEU A 239 12.09 -10.13 -8.91
CA LEU A 239 13.07 -10.87 -9.72
C LEU A 239 13.73 -9.98 -10.78
N GLU A 240 12.94 -9.14 -11.45
CA GLU A 240 13.45 -8.13 -12.40
C GLU A 240 14.38 -7.12 -11.71
N PHE A 241 13.99 -6.66 -10.52
CA PHE A 241 14.85 -5.80 -9.72
C PHE A 241 16.18 -6.49 -9.36
N MET A 242 16.13 -7.73 -8.86
CA MET A 242 17.34 -8.49 -8.49
C MET A 242 18.25 -8.78 -9.69
N GLU A 243 17.67 -9.04 -10.87
CA GLU A 243 18.44 -9.21 -12.10
C GLU A 243 19.17 -7.91 -12.49
N SER A 244 18.54 -6.76 -12.28
CA SER A 244 19.12 -5.44 -12.62
C SER A 244 20.28 -4.98 -11.74
N ILE A 245 20.47 -5.58 -10.56
CA ILE A 245 21.57 -5.24 -9.65
C ILE A 245 22.92 -5.67 -10.27
N PRO A 246 23.96 -4.81 -10.29
CA PRO A 246 25.30 -5.19 -10.73
C PRO A 246 25.87 -6.41 -9.98
N GLN A 247 26.75 -7.18 -10.62
CA GLN A 247 27.28 -8.42 -10.05
C GLN A 247 28.17 -8.22 -8.82
N ASP A 248 28.74 -7.03 -8.67
CA ASP A 248 29.59 -6.61 -7.56
C ASP A 248 28.83 -5.90 -6.43
N GLU A 249 27.51 -5.74 -6.57
CA GLU A 249 26.64 -5.12 -5.56
C GLU A 249 25.78 -6.15 -4.84
N ARG A 250 25.53 -5.91 -3.55
CA ARG A 250 24.66 -6.74 -2.71
C ARG A 250 23.64 -5.87 -2.00
N VAL A 251 22.44 -6.43 -1.81
CA VAL A 251 21.33 -5.76 -1.12
C VAL A 251 21.00 -6.45 0.20
N ILE A 252 20.32 -5.72 1.08
CA ILE A 252 19.64 -6.26 2.25
C ILE A 252 18.18 -6.48 1.86
N LEU A 253 17.73 -7.74 1.83
CA LEU A 253 16.31 -8.03 1.60
C LEU A 253 15.55 -8.02 2.92
N VAL A 254 14.42 -7.35 2.98
CA VAL A 254 13.51 -7.36 4.14
C VAL A 254 12.13 -7.77 3.68
N GLY A 255 11.69 -8.96 4.07
CA GLY A 255 10.38 -9.51 3.73
C GLY A 255 9.48 -9.55 4.95
N HIS A 256 8.26 -9.06 4.80
CA HIS A 256 7.22 -9.11 5.82
C HIS A 256 6.17 -10.16 5.48
N SER A 257 5.71 -10.94 6.47
CA SER A 257 4.61 -11.90 6.30
C SER A 257 4.84 -12.84 5.10
N PHE A 258 3.88 -12.95 4.19
CA PHE A 258 4.02 -13.74 2.95
C PHE A 258 5.21 -13.30 2.07
N GLY A 259 5.69 -12.06 2.20
CA GLY A 259 6.88 -11.55 1.52
C GLY A 259 8.16 -12.36 1.81
N GLY A 260 8.18 -13.12 2.90
CA GLY A 260 9.27 -14.08 3.19
C GLY A 260 9.42 -15.16 2.12
N MET A 261 8.33 -15.62 1.49
CA MET A 261 8.39 -16.56 0.37
C MET A 261 9.05 -15.92 -0.86
N ASN A 262 8.80 -14.63 -1.10
CA ASN A 262 9.40 -13.90 -2.22
C ASN A 262 10.90 -13.71 -2.00
N LEU A 263 11.31 -13.47 -0.74
CA LEU A 263 12.71 -13.50 -0.33
C LEU A 263 13.34 -14.86 -0.62
N ALA A 264 12.72 -15.96 -0.19
CA ALA A 264 13.25 -17.30 -0.42
C ALA A 264 13.47 -17.60 -1.91
N LEU A 265 12.54 -17.20 -2.78
CA LEU A 265 12.69 -17.32 -4.22
C LEU A 265 13.84 -16.47 -4.78
N ALA A 266 14.00 -15.24 -4.30
CA ALA A 266 15.11 -14.37 -4.68
C ALA A 266 16.46 -14.93 -4.20
N MET A 267 16.52 -15.49 -2.98
CA MET A 267 17.70 -16.15 -2.41
C MET A 267 18.08 -17.42 -3.18
N GLU A 268 17.10 -18.18 -3.65
CA GLU A 268 17.37 -19.33 -4.52
C GLU A 268 17.89 -18.89 -5.89
N LYS A 269 17.42 -17.76 -6.44
CA LYS A 269 17.83 -17.31 -7.78
C LYS A 269 19.11 -16.47 -7.82
N PHE A 270 19.34 -15.64 -6.80
CA PHE A 270 20.40 -14.63 -6.76
C PHE A 270 21.13 -14.59 -5.40
N PRO A 271 21.59 -15.73 -4.85
CA PRO A 271 22.21 -15.76 -3.51
C PRO A 271 23.44 -14.84 -3.41
N GLU A 272 24.19 -14.68 -4.49
CA GLU A 272 25.38 -13.83 -4.57
C GLU A 272 25.07 -12.33 -4.41
N LYS A 273 23.86 -11.89 -4.78
CA LYS A 273 23.44 -10.49 -4.73
C LYS A 273 22.79 -10.08 -3.40
N ILE A 274 22.71 -11.00 -2.44
CA ILE A 274 22.00 -10.77 -1.17
C ILE A 274 23.00 -10.87 -0.04
N SER A 275 23.19 -9.78 0.69
CA SER A 275 24.09 -9.72 1.85
C SER A 275 23.48 -10.44 3.06
N VAL A 276 22.25 -10.10 3.40
CA VAL A 276 21.44 -10.72 4.44
C VAL A 276 19.95 -10.61 4.06
N ALA A 277 19.19 -11.66 4.39
CA ALA A 277 17.74 -11.72 4.25
C ALA A 277 17.08 -11.63 5.63
N VAL A 278 16.25 -10.61 5.81
CA VAL A 278 15.53 -10.31 7.07
C VAL A 278 14.07 -10.70 6.91
N PHE A 279 13.62 -11.63 7.75
CA PHE A 279 12.25 -12.12 7.82
C PHE A 279 11.55 -11.44 9.00
N LEU A 280 10.75 -10.42 8.72
CA LEU A 280 9.99 -9.66 9.72
C LEU A 280 8.61 -10.28 9.90
N THR A 281 8.40 -11.02 10.98
CA THR A 281 7.20 -11.86 11.19
C THR A 281 6.72 -12.45 9.87
N ALA A 282 7.60 -13.23 9.23
CA ALA A 282 7.43 -13.64 7.85
C ALA A 282 7.45 -15.16 7.70
N ILE A 283 6.88 -15.66 6.61
CA ILE A 283 6.96 -17.06 6.25
C ILE A 283 8.40 -17.42 5.89
N VAL A 284 8.97 -18.39 6.58
CA VAL A 284 10.32 -18.90 6.32
C VAL A 284 10.23 -20.35 5.89
N PRO A 285 10.44 -20.65 4.59
CA PRO A 285 10.46 -22.04 4.13
C PRO A 285 11.75 -22.75 4.58
N ASP A 286 11.71 -24.07 4.62
CA ASP A 286 12.90 -24.91 4.79
C ASP A 286 13.41 -25.47 3.43
N THR A 287 14.46 -26.27 3.47
CA THR A 287 15.05 -26.92 2.28
C THR A 287 14.67 -28.40 2.14
N VAL A 288 13.80 -28.91 3.02
CA VAL A 288 13.48 -30.34 3.17
C VAL A 288 12.09 -30.65 2.59
N HIS A 289 11.13 -29.76 2.78
CA HIS A 289 9.75 -29.89 2.36
C HIS A 289 9.45 -29.06 1.10
N PRO A 290 8.31 -29.30 0.42
CA PRO A 290 7.84 -28.41 -0.63
C PRO A 290 7.66 -26.97 -0.11
N PRO A 291 7.87 -25.93 -0.94
CA PRO A 291 7.70 -24.54 -0.54
C PRO A 291 6.33 -24.18 0.06
N SER A 292 5.28 -24.95 -0.20
CA SER A 292 3.95 -24.77 0.41
C SER A 292 3.88 -25.13 1.89
N TYR A 293 4.80 -25.95 2.40
CA TYR A 293 4.67 -26.65 3.68
C TYR A 293 4.32 -25.74 4.86
N VAL A 294 5.04 -24.62 5.01
CA VAL A 294 4.83 -23.69 6.12
C VAL A 294 3.51 -22.94 6.00
N ILE A 295 3.10 -22.61 4.77
CA ILE A 295 1.81 -21.95 4.50
C ILE A 295 0.65 -22.91 4.79
N GLU A 296 0.79 -24.18 4.41
CA GLU A 296 -0.19 -25.22 4.73
C GLU A 296 -0.29 -25.44 6.25
N ALA A 297 0.84 -25.46 6.96
CA ALA A 297 0.86 -25.53 8.42
C ALA A 297 0.16 -24.33 9.07
N GLN A 298 0.39 -23.11 8.56
CA GLN A 298 -0.31 -21.91 9.00
C GLN A 298 -1.82 -22.00 8.74
N ASN A 299 -2.21 -22.37 7.52
CA ASN A 299 -3.62 -22.48 7.13
C ASN A 299 -4.36 -23.51 7.98
N ASN A 300 -3.74 -24.65 8.27
CA ASN A 300 -4.34 -25.68 9.12
C ASN A 300 -4.57 -25.18 10.56
N ARG A 301 -3.63 -24.40 11.11
CA ARG A 301 -3.80 -23.75 12.42
C ARG A 301 -4.89 -22.67 12.39
N THR A 302 -4.95 -21.87 11.33
CA THR A 302 -5.88 -20.73 11.21
C THR A 302 -7.31 -21.16 10.87
N ASN A 303 -7.49 -22.23 10.10
CA ASN A 303 -8.80 -22.79 9.74
C ASN A 303 -9.50 -23.50 10.91
N SER A 304 -8.86 -23.58 12.07
CA SER A 304 -9.48 -24.10 13.29
C SER A 304 -10.39 -23.04 13.90
N GLY A 305 -11.68 -23.01 13.50
CA GLY A 305 -12.69 -22.07 13.98
C GLY A 305 -12.79 -20.77 13.15
N ASP A 306 -13.10 -19.64 13.79
CA ASP A 306 -13.28 -18.33 13.15
C ASP A 306 -11.94 -17.58 12.90
N GLY A 307 -10.84 -18.30 12.67
CA GLY A 307 -9.48 -17.72 12.66
C GLY A 307 -9.23 -16.67 11.57
N TRP A 308 -9.98 -16.71 10.47
CA TRP A 308 -9.91 -15.73 9.39
C TRP A 308 -10.90 -14.56 9.53
N LEU A 309 -11.78 -14.59 10.54
CA LEU A 309 -12.82 -13.59 10.79
C LEU A 309 -13.63 -13.27 9.51
N ASP A 310 -13.67 -12.01 9.09
CA ASP A 310 -14.42 -11.51 7.94
C ASP A 310 -13.58 -11.46 6.64
N THR A 311 -12.49 -12.22 6.57
CA THR A 311 -11.69 -12.37 5.34
C THR A 311 -12.51 -13.02 4.23
N VAL A 312 -12.49 -12.41 3.05
CA VAL A 312 -13.21 -12.90 1.88
C VAL A 312 -12.28 -13.76 1.04
N PHE A 313 -12.74 -14.98 0.73
CA PHE A 313 -12.08 -15.88 -0.21
C PHE A 313 -12.86 -15.94 -1.52
N THR A 314 -12.19 -15.72 -2.64
CA THR A 314 -12.83 -15.75 -3.98
C THR A 314 -12.08 -16.69 -4.89
N SER A 315 -12.79 -17.65 -5.47
CA SER A 315 -12.26 -18.62 -6.42
C SER A 315 -12.26 -18.06 -7.85
N TYR A 316 -11.13 -18.22 -8.52
CA TYR A 316 -10.86 -17.86 -9.91
C TYR A 316 -10.44 -19.10 -10.70
N GLY A 317 -10.43 -18.98 -12.02
CA GLY A 317 -9.98 -20.04 -12.93
C GLY A 317 -11.07 -21.04 -13.30
N SER A 318 -10.69 -22.08 -14.03
CA SER A 318 -11.61 -23.17 -14.40
C SER A 318 -11.78 -24.14 -13.23
N PRO A 319 -12.87 -24.94 -13.20
CA PRO A 319 -13.08 -25.97 -12.17
C PRO A 319 -11.91 -26.95 -12.01
N ASP A 320 -11.14 -27.17 -13.09
CA ASP A 320 -9.99 -28.09 -13.11
C ASP A 320 -8.69 -27.46 -12.59
N LYS A 321 -8.63 -26.13 -12.44
CA LYS A 321 -7.48 -25.36 -11.92
C LYS A 321 -7.95 -24.14 -11.11
N PRO A 322 -8.62 -24.35 -9.96
CA PRO A 322 -9.13 -23.25 -9.16
C PRO A 322 -8.00 -22.53 -8.44
N SER A 323 -7.96 -21.20 -8.51
CA SER A 323 -7.10 -20.34 -7.70
C SER A 323 -7.94 -19.56 -6.70
N THR A 324 -7.64 -19.66 -5.40
CA THR A 324 -8.43 -18.97 -4.36
C THR A 324 -7.69 -17.76 -3.83
N SER A 325 -8.21 -16.57 -4.15
CA SER A 325 -7.70 -15.33 -3.59
C SER A 325 -8.21 -15.12 -2.18
N MET A 326 -7.54 -14.23 -1.48
CA MET A 326 -7.86 -13.77 -0.14
C MET A 326 -7.88 -12.24 -0.15
N LEU A 327 -8.86 -11.65 0.53
CA LEU A 327 -8.89 -10.24 0.86
C LEU A 327 -9.29 -10.08 2.33
N PHE A 328 -8.41 -9.49 3.14
CA PHE A 328 -8.69 -9.26 4.55
C PHE A 328 -9.89 -8.33 4.74
N GLY A 329 -10.83 -8.73 5.60
CA GLY A 329 -11.93 -7.88 6.01
C GLY A 329 -11.53 -6.90 7.12
N PRO A 330 -12.36 -5.87 7.39
CA PRO A 330 -12.10 -4.90 8.45
C PRO A 330 -11.87 -5.49 9.86
N MET A 331 -12.56 -6.58 10.24
CA MET A 331 -12.35 -7.23 11.54
C MET A 331 -11.01 -7.97 11.57
N GLY A 332 -10.67 -8.70 10.50
CA GLY A 332 -9.35 -9.32 10.31
C GLY A 332 -8.23 -8.30 10.42
N LEU A 333 -8.33 -7.19 9.68
CA LEU A 333 -7.35 -6.11 9.75
C LEU A 333 -7.20 -5.56 11.18
N SER A 334 -8.31 -5.17 11.82
CA SER A 334 -8.27 -4.50 13.13
C SER A 334 -7.90 -5.40 14.30
N SER A 335 -8.23 -6.70 14.23
CA SER A 335 -8.07 -7.62 15.37
C SER A 335 -6.83 -8.50 15.25
N LYS A 336 -6.33 -8.73 14.03
CA LYS A 336 -5.24 -9.67 13.78
C LYS A 336 -3.95 -9.03 13.23
N LEU A 337 -4.08 -7.93 12.49
CA LEU A 337 -2.96 -7.34 11.77
C LEU A 337 -2.53 -5.98 12.35
N TYR A 338 -3.49 -5.13 12.72
CA TYR A 338 -3.30 -3.73 13.12
C TYR A 338 -3.76 -3.42 14.56
N GLN A 339 -3.90 -4.44 15.41
CA GLN A 339 -4.49 -4.31 16.75
C GLN A 339 -3.70 -3.40 17.70
N LEU A 340 -2.39 -3.20 17.46
CA LEU A 340 -1.54 -2.26 18.20
C LEU A 340 -1.06 -1.08 17.35
N SER A 341 -1.38 -1.08 16.06
CA SER A 341 -1.05 -0.02 15.13
C SER A 341 -1.93 1.22 15.35
N PRO A 342 -1.42 2.44 15.05
CA PRO A 342 -2.25 3.63 15.09
C PRO A 342 -3.49 3.49 14.19
N ILE A 343 -4.66 3.93 14.68
CA ILE A 343 -5.92 3.80 13.96
C ILE A 343 -5.89 4.44 12.55
N GLN A 344 -5.06 5.46 12.36
CA GLN A 344 -4.86 6.07 11.05
C GLN A 344 -4.25 5.08 10.05
N ASP A 345 -3.31 4.24 10.49
CA ASP A 345 -2.68 3.24 9.64
C ASP A 345 -3.65 2.11 9.28
N LEU A 346 -4.56 1.72 10.19
CA LEU A 346 -5.66 0.81 9.86
C LEU A 346 -6.58 1.41 8.79
N GLU A 347 -6.98 2.68 8.94
CA GLU A 347 -7.83 3.35 7.94
C GLU A 347 -7.09 3.55 6.61
N LEU A 348 -5.77 3.77 6.64
CA LEU A 348 -4.95 3.78 5.43
C LEU A 348 -4.99 2.40 4.73
N ALA A 349 -4.81 1.32 5.49
CA ALA A 349 -4.84 -0.04 4.97
C ALA A 349 -6.19 -0.38 4.31
N LYS A 350 -7.32 -0.04 4.96
CA LYS A 350 -8.67 -0.23 4.39
C LYS A 350 -8.87 0.44 3.04
N THR A 351 -8.12 1.50 2.74
CA THR A 351 -8.18 2.21 1.45
C THR A 351 -7.18 1.69 0.40
N LEU A 352 -6.29 0.77 0.75
CA LEU A 352 -5.16 0.39 -0.09
C LEU A 352 -4.97 -1.12 -0.28
N ILE A 353 -5.57 -1.97 0.58
CA ILE A 353 -5.45 -3.41 0.41
C ILE A 353 -6.12 -3.88 -0.88
N ARG A 354 -5.54 -4.89 -1.50
CA ARG A 354 -6.06 -5.54 -2.71
C ARG A 354 -6.09 -7.05 -2.47
N PRO A 355 -6.89 -7.83 -3.24
CA PRO A 355 -6.85 -9.29 -3.13
C PRO A 355 -5.45 -9.84 -3.42
N GLY A 356 -5.10 -10.97 -2.83
CA GLY A 356 -3.86 -11.70 -3.12
C GLY A 356 -4.04 -13.21 -3.12
N PHE A 357 -3.08 -13.94 -3.66
CA PHE A 357 -3.05 -15.42 -3.63
C PHE A 357 -1.93 -15.93 -2.71
N LEU A 358 -2.19 -17.05 -2.04
CA LEU A 358 -1.15 -17.80 -1.30
C LEU A 358 -0.40 -18.80 -2.19
N PHE A 359 -0.87 -19.03 -3.43
CA PHE A 359 -0.24 -19.91 -4.42
C PHE A 359 0.09 -21.33 -3.92
N ILE A 360 -0.70 -21.87 -2.98
CA ILE A 360 -0.41 -23.17 -2.34
C ILE A 360 -0.31 -24.29 -3.38
N GLU A 361 -1.22 -24.33 -4.35
CA GLU A 361 -1.20 -25.37 -5.38
C GLU A 361 0.08 -25.33 -6.22
N ASP A 362 0.52 -24.14 -6.64
CA ASP A 362 1.76 -23.95 -7.38
C ASP A 362 2.98 -24.31 -6.51
N LEU A 363 3.05 -23.74 -5.30
CA LEU A 363 4.14 -23.93 -4.35
C LEU A 363 4.30 -25.38 -3.87
N SER A 364 3.24 -26.19 -3.92
CA SER A 364 3.29 -27.61 -3.58
C SER A 364 3.96 -28.47 -4.67
N LYS A 365 4.03 -27.96 -5.91
CA LYS A 365 4.51 -28.68 -7.10
C LYS A 365 5.90 -28.24 -7.56
N VAL A 366 6.36 -27.05 -7.17
CA VAL A 366 7.68 -26.54 -7.53
C VAL A 366 8.81 -27.25 -6.75
N ASN A 367 10.02 -27.18 -7.29
CA ASN A 367 11.21 -27.74 -6.64
C ASN A 367 11.46 -27.08 -5.27
N LYS A 368 11.97 -27.89 -4.34
CA LYS A 368 12.38 -27.43 -3.00
C LYS A 368 13.52 -26.43 -3.10
N PHE A 369 13.59 -25.54 -2.12
CA PHE A 369 14.75 -24.67 -1.95
C PHE A 369 16.00 -25.49 -1.61
N THR A 370 17.16 -25.04 -2.07
CA THR A 370 18.40 -25.80 -1.94
C THR A 370 19.32 -25.23 -0.86
N ASN A 371 20.04 -26.10 -0.16
CA ASN A 371 21.06 -25.67 0.81
C ASN A 371 22.20 -24.87 0.16
N SER A 372 22.56 -25.19 -1.09
CA SER A 372 23.65 -24.53 -1.81
C SER A 372 23.28 -23.14 -2.33
N ARG A 373 22.00 -22.78 -2.38
CA ARG A 373 21.53 -21.48 -2.87
C ARG A 373 20.72 -20.75 -1.80
N TYR A 374 19.41 -21.00 -1.66
CA TYR A 374 18.60 -20.42 -0.58
C TYR A 374 19.25 -20.55 0.80
N GLY A 375 19.71 -21.77 1.14
CA GLY A 375 20.32 -22.06 2.44
C GLY A 375 21.67 -21.39 2.68
N SER A 376 22.35 -20.92 1.63
CA SER A 376 23.67 -20.27 1.69
C SER A 376 23.60 -18.80 2.11
N VAL A 377 22.44 -18.17 1.96
CA VAL A 377 22.24 -16.76 2.32
C VAL A 377 21.99 -16.65 3.82
N THR A 378 22.67 -15.69 4.47
CA THR A 378 22.45 -15.37 5.88
C THR A 378 21.00 -14.93 6.10
N ARG A 379 20.31 -15.57 7.05
CA ARG A 379 18.93 -15.25 7.43
C ARG A 379 18.90 -14.67 8.84
N VAL A 380 18.13 -13.61 9.02
CA VAL A 380 17.76 -13.07 10.34
C VAL A 380 16.24 -13.04 10.44
N PHE A 381 15.69 -13.59 11.52
CA PHE A 381 14.27 -13.49 11.82
C PHE A 381 14.04 -12.39 12.86
N ILE A 382 13.03 -11.55 12.65
CA ILE A 382 12.55 -10.58 13.64
C ILE A 382 11.18 -11.04 14.12
N VAL A 383 11.11 -11.45 15.39
CA VAL A 383 9.87 -11.88 16.06
C VAL A 383 9.11 -10.67 16.57
N CYS A 384 7.79 -10.69 16.38
CA CYS A 384 6.84 -9.77 17.00
C CYS A 384 5.96 -10.58 17.97
N ASP A 385 6.05 -10.28 19.26
CA ASP A 385 5.43 -11.07 20.34
C ASP A 385 3.91 -10.88 20.44
N GLU A 386 3.39 -9.71 20.07
CA GLU A 386 1.96 -9.40 20.05
C GLU A 386 1.33 -9.63 18.67
N ASP A 387 1.94 -10.43 17.81
CA ASP A 387 1.39 -10.78 16.50
C ASP A 387 0.22 -11.77 16.64
N GLU A 388 -0.93 -11.41 16.07
CA GLU A 388 -2.16 -12.18 16.17
C GLU A 388 -2.48 -12.95 14.87
N ALA A 389 -1.75 -12.67 13.79
CA ALA A 389 -1.90 -13.31 12.47
C ALA A 389 -0.89 -14.45 12.28
N LEU A 390 0.38 -14.20 12.59
CA LEU A 390 1.42 -15.21 12.73
C LEU A 390 1.85 -15.21 14.18
N THR A 391 1.15 -15.97 15.03
CA THR A 391 1.39 -15.95 16.48
C THR A 391 2.86 -16.19 16.83
N GLU A 392 3.33 -15.63 17.95
CA GLU A 392 4.72 -15.83 18.40
C GLU A 392 5.08 -17.33 18.41
N GLU A 393 4.19 -18.18 18.93
CA GLU A 393 4.36 -19.64 18.92
C GLU A 393 4.63 -20.18 17.50
N PHE A 394 3.87 -19.73 16.51
CA PHE A 394 4.07 -20.14 15.13
C PHE A 394 5.35 -19.57 14.52
N GLN A 395 5.71 -18.32 14.83
CA GLN A 395 7.00 -17.74 14.44
C GLN A 395 8.17 -18.55 14.99
N ARG A 396 8.15 -18.93 16.28
CA ARG A 396 9.18 -19.78 16.91
C ARG A 396 9.25 -21.15 16.25
N TRP A 397 8.11 -21.77 15.97
CA TRP A 397 8.06 -23.04 15.25
C TRP A 397 8.70 -22.93 13.85
N MET A 398 8.44 -21.85 13.11
CA MET A 398 9.08 -21.61 11.79
C MET A 398 10.59 -21.42 11.92
N ILE A 399 11.06 -20.70 12.95
CA ILE A 399 12.49 -20.50 13.22
C ILE A 399 13.18 -21.84 13.44
N GLU A 400 12.62 -22.69 14.30
CA GLU A 400 13.13 -24.04 14.58
C GLU A 400 13.11 -24.92 13.33
N ASN A 401 11.99 -24.96 12.62
CA ASN A 401 11.81 -25.79 11.42
C ASN A 401 12.76 -25.40 10.28
N SER A 402 13.04 -24.10 10.11
CA SER A 402 13.95 -23.59 9.07
C SER A 402 15.44 -23.62 9.46
N GLY A 403 15.76 -23.93 10.73
CA GLY A 403 17.11 -23.87 11.26
C GLY A 403 17.72 -22.46 11.23
N THR A 404 16.89 -21.42 11.38
CA THR A 404 17.35 -20.02 11.36
C THR A 404 17.90 -19.66 12.74
N ASN A 405 19.21 -19.35 12.82
CA ASN A 405 19.89 -19.14 14.10
C ASN A 405 19.95 -17.68 14.56
N ASN A 406 19.83 -16.72 13.64
CA ASN A 406 19.89 -15.30 13.99
C ASN A 406 18.47 -14.80 14.22
N VAL A 407 18.13 -14.48 15.46
CA VAL A 407 16.79 -14.04 15.86
C VAL A 407 16.90 -12.74 16.65
N MET A 408 16.05 -11.78 16.31
CA MET A 408 15.80 -10.56 17.06
C MET A 408 14.32 -10.50 17.43
N GLU A 409 13.98 -9.64 18.39
CA GLU A 409 12.61 -9.51 18.86
C GLU A 409 12.23 -8.04 18.99
N ILE A 410 11.00 -7.70 18.64
CA ILE A 410 10.42 -6.38 18.85
C ILE A 410 9.20 -6.54 19.76
N HIS A 411 9.41 -6.23 21.03
CA HIS A 411 8.35 -6.34 22.02
C HIS A 411 7.24 -5.31 21.84
N GLY A 412 6.00 -5.76 21.99
CA GLY A 412 4.78 -4.99 21.84
C GLY A 412 4.46 -4.60 20.39
N ALA A 413 5.05 -5.28 19.40
CA ALA A 413 4.72 -5.09 17.99
C ALA A 413 3.60 -6.04 17.57
N ASP A 414 2.60 -5.50 16.87
CA ASP A 414 1.66 -6.34 16.12
C ASP A 414 2.31 -6.88 14.83
N HIS A 415 1.50 -7.55 14.00
CA HIS A 415 1.93 -8.07 12.70
C HIS A 415 2.53 -6.98 11.80
N MET A 416 2.08 -5.73 11.94
CA MET A 416 2.53 -4.59 11.16
C MET A 416 3.60 -3.78 11.91
N ALA A 417 4.69 -4.43 12.35
CA ALA A 417 5.78 -3.82 13.11
C ALA A 417 6.37 -2.55 12.47
N MET A 418 6.36 -2.45 11.13
CA MET A 418 6.78 -1.24 10.41
C MET A 418 5.84 -0.03 10.61
N LEU A 419 4.66 -0.25 11.20
CA LEU A 419 3.65 0.76 11.51
C LEU A 419 3.44 0.94 13.02
N SER A 420 3.39 -0.15 13.79
CA SER A 420 3.22 -0.12 15.26
C SER A 420 4.51 0.22 16.02
N LYS A 421 5.67 -0.26 15.56
CA LYS A 421 7.00 -0.06 16.18
C LYS A 421 8.09 0.37 15.18
N PRO A 422 7.88 1.43 14.37
CA PRO A 422 8.78 1.77 13.27
C PRO A 422 10.19 2.14 13.73
N GLN A 423 10.36 2.76 14.90
CA GLN A 423 11.69 3.13 15.42
C GLN A 423 12.47 1.89 15.86
N GLN A 424 11.82 0.95 16.54
CA GLN A 424 12.45 -0.29 16.97
C GLN A 424 12.88 -1.12 15.75
N LEU A 425 11.98 -1.28 14.77
CA LEU A 425 12.32 -1.96 13.53
C LEU A 425 13.48 -1.28 12.80
N PHE A 426 13.46 0.06 12.72
CA PHE A 426 14.57 0.81 12.14
C PHE A 426 15.91 0.52 12.83
N HIS A 427 15.96 0.53 14.17
CA HIS A 427 17.19 0.18 14.90
C HIS A 427 17.62 -1.26 14.65
N SER A 428 16.71 -2.24 14.70
CA SER A 428 17.04 -3.63 14.38
C SER A 428 17.61 -3.79 12.97
N LEU A 429 17.08 -3.06 11.97
CA LEU A 429 17.60 -3.09 10.61
C LEU A 429 18.99 -2.47 10.46
N LEU A 430 19.32 -1.45 11.27
CA LEU A 430 20.67 -0.89 11.31
C LEU A 430 21.66 -1.84 11.99
N ASP A 431 21.24 -2.45 13.11
CA ASP A 431 22.05 -3.42 13.84
C ASP A 431 22.36 -4.63 12.95
N ILE A 432 21.36 -5.16 12.22
CA ILE A 432 21.56 -6.24 11.27
C ILE A 432 22.57 -5.86 10.18
N ALA A 433 22.44 -4.67 9.59
CA ALA A 433 23.40 -4.22 8.57
C ALA A 433 24.82 -4.17 9.14
N HIS A 434 25.00 -3.61 10.34
CA HIS A 434 26.32 -3.52 10.96
C HIS A 434 26.99 -4.88 11.22
N HIS A 435 26.22 -5.94 11.46
CA HIS A 435 26.77 -7.26 11.83
C HIS A 435 26.94 -8.23 10.64
N TYR A 436 26.15 -8.07 9.56
CA TYR A 436 26.03 -9.08 8.51
C TYR A 436 26.36 -8.59 7.10
N THR A 437 26.70 -7.31 6.93
CA THR A 437 27.13 -6.74 5.65
C THR A 437 28.48 -6.10 5.81
#